data_AF-A0A1W9SD66-F1
#
_entry.id   AF-A0A1W9SD66-F1
#
_cell.length_a   1.000
_cell.length_b   1.000
_cell.length_c   1.000
_cell.angle_alpha   90.00
_cell.angle_beta   90.00
_cell.angle_gamma   90.00
#
_symmetry.space_group_name_H-M   'P 1'
#
loop_
_entity.id
_entity.type
_entity.pdbx_description
1 polymer ?
#
loop_
_entity_poly.entity_id
_entity_poly.type
_entity_poly.pdbx_seq_one_letter_code
_entity_poly.pdbx_strand_id
1 'polypeptide(L)'
;MAKKTIDTKPLDDYEKELFGDLENTPIKQFSIREQQNYLQKAKLFAESYFENKAKKDKSISLRVNSDLLEMIKQKAKLKGIPYQTLISSVLHKYITGQLG
;
A
#
# COMPACT_ATOMS: atom_id res chain seq x y z
N MET A 1 -25.54 -16.46 12.72
CA MET A 1 -24.07 -16.45 12.47
C MET A 1 -23.44 -15.52 13.49
N ALA A 2 -22.71 -16.06 14.46
CA ALA A 2 -22.11 -15.28 15.54
C ALA A 2 -21.00 -14.37 14.98
N LYS A 3 -21.11 -13.05 15.19
CA LYS A 3 -20.02 -12.12 14.92
C LYS A 3 -18.90 -12.44 15.89
N LYS A 4 -17.82 -13.04 15.39
CA LYS A 4 -16.56 -13.19 16.13
C LYS A 4 -16.07 -11.78 16.44
N THR A 5 -16.20 -11.34 17.69
CA THR A 5 -15.65 -10.07 18.15
C THR A 5 -14.13 -10.16 18.10
N ILE A 6 -13.52 -9.39 17.21
CA ILE A 6 -12.07 -9.18 17.19
C ILE A 6 -11.79 -8.31 18.42
N ASP A 7 -10.96 -8.79 19.34
CA ASP A 7 -10.51 -8.01 20.49
C ASP A 7 -9.61 -6.88 19.98
N THR A 8 -10.19 -5.70 19.74
CA THR A 8 -9.48 -4.51 19.26
C THR A 8 -8.92 -3.74 20.44
N LYS A 9 -8.00 -4.38 21.19
CA LYS A 9 -7.26 -3.68 22.23
C LYS A 9 -6.05 -2.97 21.60
N PRO A 10 -5.86 -1.66 21.81
CA PRO A 10 -4.68 -0.95 21.33
C PRO A 10 -3.38 -1.58 21.86
N LEU A 11 -2.41 -1.81 20.98
CA LEU A 11 -1.14 -2.47 21.26
C LEU A 11 -0.10 -1.50 21.84
N ASP A 12 -0.19 -0.21 21.52
CA ASP A 12 0.74 0.82 21.97
C ASP A 12 0.04 2.18 22.20
N ASP A 13 0.80 3.15 22.68
CA ASP A 13 0.27 4.48 23.02
C ASP A 13 -0.12 5.31 21.79
N TYR A 14 0.48 5.04 20.63
CA TYR A 14 0.09 5.65 19.35
C TYR A 14 -1.26 5.11 18.87
N GLU A 15 -1.47 3.80 18.98
CA GLU A 15 -2.76 3.20 18.69
C GLU A 15 -3.83 3.71 19.66
N LYS A 16 -3.56 3.86 20.95
CA LYS A 16 -4.53 4.45 21.90
C LYS A 16 -4.96 5.86 21.49
N GLU A 17 -4.02 6.68 21.07
CA GLU A 17 -4.28 8.04 20.61
C GLU A 17 -5.14 8.03 19.33
N LEU A 18 -4.77 7.19 18.35
CA LEU A 18 -5.53 7.03 17.11
C LEU A 18 -6.95 6.49 17.34
N PHE A 19 -7.11 5.53 18.24
CA PHE A 19 -8.42 5.02 18.65
C PHE A 19 -9.26 6.11 19.34
N GLY A 20 -8.65 6.89 20.23
CA GLY A 20 -9.28 8.02 20.89
C GLY A 20 -9.76 9.08 19.89
N ASP A 21 -8.97 9.41 18.88
CA ASP A 21 -9.35 10.36 17.83
C ASP A 21 -10.49 9.82 16.96
N LEU A 22 -10.49 8.53 16.62
CA LEU A 22 -11.55 7.90 15.84
C LEU A 22 -12.87 7.80 16.60
N GLU A 23 -12.84 7.52 17.90
CA GLU A 23 -14.03 7.46 18.76
C GLU A 23 -14.67 8.84 18.98
N ASN A 24 -13.83 9.88 19.10
CA ASN A 24 -14.30 11.26 19.32
C ASN A 24 -14.60 12.03 18.02
N THR A 25 -14.23 11.47 16.86
CA THR A 25 -14.61 12.06 15.57
C THR A 25 -16.09 11.75 15.31
N PRO A 26 -16.96 12.77 15.17
CA PRO A 26 -18.34 12.52 14.80
C PRO A 26 -18.36 11.79 13.46
N ILE A 27 -18.94 10.58 13.45
CA ILE A 27 -19.09 9.79 12.24
C ILE A 27 -19.88 10.64 11.25
N LYS A 28 -19.18 11.22 10.28
CA LYS A 28 -19.81 11.94 9.18
C LYS A 28 -20.50 10.89 8.32
N GLN A 29 -21.76 10.62 8.62
CA GLN A 29 -22.59 9.76 7.80
C GLN A 29 -22.77 10.42 6.44
N PHE A 30 -21.90 10.06 5.51
CA PHE A 30 -22.06 10.39 4.12
C PHE A 30 -23.40 9.80 3.65
N SER A 31 -24.18 10.61 2.94
CA SER A 31 -25.35 10.12 2.23
C SER A 31 -24.94 8.97 1.31
N ILE A 32 -25.86 8.04 1.02
CA ILE A 32 -25.61 6.92 0.10
C ILE A 32 -25.00 7.41 -1.23
N ARG A 33 -25.40 8.59 -1.69
CA ARG A 33 -24.89 9.25 -2.90
C ARG A 33 -23.42 9.69 -2.78
N GLU A 34 -23.01 10.22 -1.64
CA GLU A 34 -21.61 10.61 -1.41
C GLU A 34 -20.69 9.39 -1.29
N GLN A 35 -21.17 8.31 -0.65
CA GLN A 35 -20.44 7.05 -0.60
C GLN A 35 -20.24 6.46 -2.00
N GLN A 36 -21.30 6.46 -2.83
CA GLN A 36 -21.22 6.03 -4.23
C GLN A 36 -20.27 6.90 -5.05
N ASN A 37 -20.30 8.22 -4.87
CA ASN A 37 -19.38 9.14 -5.54
C ASN A 37 -17.91 8.89 -5.13
N TYR A 38 -17.65 8.59 -3.86
CA TYR A 38 -16.31 8.28 -3.38
C TYR A 38 -15.80 6.96 -3.98
N LEU A 39 -16.64 5.92 -3.95
CA LEU A 39 -16.31 4.62 -4.55
C LEU A 39 -16.07 4.74 -6.07
N GLN A 40 -16.88 5.54 -6.76
CA GLN A 40 -16.71 5.81 -8.18
C GLN A 40 -15.38 6.55 -8.46
N LYS A 41 -15.04 7.56 -7.66
CA LYS A 41 -13.75 8.26 -7.78
C LYS A 41 -12.55 7.34 -7.51
N ALA A 42 -12.63 6.50 -6.47
CA ALA A 42 -11.58 5.54 -6.15
C ALA A 42 -11.39 4.50 -7.27
N LYS A 43 -12.51 4.03 -7.86
CA LYS A 43 -12.50 3.12 -9.01
C LYS A 43 -11.86 3.76 -10.23
N LEU A 44 -12.27 4.98 -10.59
CA LEU A 44 -11.69 5.74 -11.70
C LEU A 44 -10.20 6.05 -11.49
N PHE A 45 -9.79 6.35 -10.26
CA PHE A 45 -8.38 6.53 -9.91
C PHE A 45 -7.59 5.23 -10.10
N ALA A 46 -8.12 4.09 -9.65
CA ALA A 46 -7.49 2.79 -9.86
C ALA A 46 -7.40 2.46 -11.36
N GLU A 47 -8.50 2.58 -12.11
CA GLU A 47 -8.56 2.35 -13.55
C GLU A 47 -7.56 3.22 -14.31
N SER A 48 -7.55 4.54 -14.07
CA SER A 48 -6.59 5.46 -14.69
C SER A 48 -5.15 5.17 -14.29
N TYR A 49 -4.89 4.75 -13.04
CA TYR A 49 -3.55 4.34 -12.61
C TYR A 49 -3.07 3.13 -13.41
N PHE A 50 -3.91 2.11 -13.60
CA PHE A 50 -3.56 0.92 -14.37
C PHE A 50 -3.44 1.20 -15.87
N GLU A 51 -4.34 1.98 -16.46
CA GLU A 51 -4.32 2.35 -17.89
C GLU A 51 -3.09 3.17 -18.26
N ASN A 52 -2.67 4.10 -17.38
CA ASN A 52 -1.48 4.91 -17.60
C ASN A 52 -0.18 4.12 -17.38
N LYS A 53 -0.16 3.14 -16.48
CA LYS A 53 0.98 2.24 -16.26
C LYS A 53 1.18 1.28 -17.44
N ALA A 54 0.10 0.65 -17.91
CA ALA A 54 0.14 -0.38 -18.94
C ALA A 54 0.72 0.09 -20.29
N LYS A 55 0.64 1.39 -20.61
CA LYS A 55 1.04 1.93 -21.92
C LYS A 55 2.53 2.31 -22.04
N LYS A 56 3.34 2.25 -20.98
CA LYS A 56 4.72 2.81 -21.01
C LYS A 56 5.80 1.92 -20.40
N ASP A 57 5.49 0.69 -20.03
CA ASP A 57 6.48 -0.20 -19.41
C ASP A 57 7.53 -0.62 -20.45
N LYS A 58 8.77 -0.18 -20.24
CA LYS A 58 9.95 -0.63 -20.99
C LYS A 58 10.71 -1.66 -20.16
N SER A 59 11.09 -2.77 -20.78
CA SER A 59 11.90 -3.79 -20.11
C SER A 59 13.36 -3.34 -20.00
N ILE A 60 13.98 -3.64 -18.85
CA ILE A 60 15.40 -3.38 -18.59
C ILE A 60 16.04 -4.71 -18.22
N SER A 61 17.16 -5.04 -18.87
CA SER A 61 18.00 -6.17 -18.47
C SER A 61 19.08 -5.68 -17.50
N LEU A 62 19.17 -6.30 -16.33
CA LEU A 62 20.15 -5.97 -15.29
C LEU A 62 20.99 -7.19 -14.99
N ARG A 63 22.32 -7.06 -15.04
CA ARG A 63 23.25 -8.05 -14.50
C ARG A 63 23.54 -7.70 -13.05
N VAL A 64 23.32 -8.67 -12.16
CA VAL A 64 23.61 -8.57 -10.73
C VAL A 64 24.41 -9.79 -10.30
N ASN A 65 25.24 -9.64 -9.27
CA ASN A 65 25.90 -10.78 -8.64
C ASN A 65 24.83 -11.74 -8.07
N SER A 66 25.08 -13.06 -8.14
CA SER A 66 24.23 -14.10 -7.57
C SER A 66 23.91 -13.87 -6.10
N ASP A 67 24.89 -13.45 -5.31
CA ASP A 67 24.74 -13.26 -3.87
C ASP A 67 23.81 -12.09 -3.57
N LEU A 68 23.94 -11.00 -4.33
CA LEU A 68 23.06 -9.85 -4.24
C LEU A 68 21.62 -10.22 -4.63
N LEU A 69 21.44 -11.02 -5.68
CA LEU A 69 20.12 -11.48 -6.09
C LEU A 69 19.43 -12.29 -4.99
N GLU A 70 20.17 -13.18 -4.30
CA GLU A 70 19.64 -13.94 -3.17
C GLU A 70 19.25 -13.05 -2.00
N MET A 71 20.09 -12.07 -1.64
CA MET A 71 19.76 -11.09 -0.59
C MET A 71 18.48 -10.30 -0.92
N ILE A 72 18.31 -9.90 -2.17
CA ILE A 72 17.10 -9.19 -2.64
C ILE A 72 15.88 -10.10 -2.52
N LYS A 73 15.97 -11.36 -2.95
CA LYS A 73 14.85 -12.32 -2.82
C LYS A 73 14.45 -12.55 -1.37
N GLN A 74 15.43 -12.68 -0.46
CA GLN A 74 15.16 -12.83 0.97
C GLN A 74 14.44 -11.60 1.54
N LYS A 75 14.92 -10.39 1.26
CA LYS A 75 14.26 -9.15 1.68
C LYS A 75 12.85 -9.01 1.11
N ALA A 76 12.64 -9.41 -0.14
CA ALA A 76 11.32 -9.37 -0.77
C ALA A 76 10.35 -10.37 -0.11
N LYS A 77 10.83 -11.58 0.19
CA LYS A 77 10.08 -12.61 0.92
C LYS A 77 9.66 -12.13 2.31
N LEU A 78 10.56 -11.50 3.05
CA LEU A 78 10.26 -10.92 4.37
C LEU A 78 9.17 -9.83 4.30
N LYS A 79 9.14 -9.06 3.21
CA LYS A 79 8.12 -8.04 2.95
C LYS A 79 6.85 -8.61 2.30
N GLY A 80 6.79 -9.91 2.01
CA GLY A 80 5.65 -10.54 1.36
C GLY A 80 5.40 -10.07 -0.07
N ILE A 81 6.42 -9.55 -0.77
CA ILE A 81 6.30 -9.02 -2.13
C ILE A 81 7.25 -9.74 -3.11
N PRO A 82 6.96 -9.74 -4.43
CA PRO A 82 7.89 -10.22 -5.43
C PRO A 82 9.20 -9.42 -5.43
N TYR A 83 10.33 -10.08 -5.72
CA TYR A 83 11.64 -9.42 -5.72
C TYR A 83 11.76 -8.35 -6.81
N GLN A 84 11.08 -8.53 -7.95
CA GLN A 84 10.98 -7.52 -9.00
C GLN A 84 10.26 -6.27 -8.49
N THR A 85 9.17 -6.44 -7.74
CA THR A 85 8.42 -5.34 -7.12
C THR A 85 9.27 -4.59 -6.10
N LEU A 86 10.09 -5.30 -5.32
CA LEU A 86 11.04 -4.68 -4.40
C LEU A 86 12.06 -3.83 -5.16
N ILE A 87 12.68 -4.36 -6.23
CA ILE A 87 13.64 -3.63 -7.07
C ILE A 87 12.98 -2.36 -7.64
N SER A 88 11.79 -2.47 -8.23
CA SER A 88 11.06 -1.34 -8.78
C SER A 88 10.71 -0.29 -7.72
N SER A 89 10.33 -0.72 -6.50
CA SER A 89 10.04 0.19 -5.40
C SER A 89 11.26 0.97 -4.94
N VAL A 90 12.43 0.32 -4.87
CA VAL A 90 13.70 0.98 -4.51
C VAL A 90 14.09 2.01 -5.57
N LEU A 91 14.00 1.66 -6.87
CA LEU A 91 14.29 2.60 -7.96
C LEU A 91 13.37 3.82 -7.90
N HIS A 92 12.07 3.62 -7.65
CA HIS A 92 11.14 4.73 -7.50
C HIS A 92 11.51 5.62 -6.32
N LYS A 93 11.79 5.05 -5.14
CA LYS A 93 12.19 5.79 -3.95
C LYS A 93 13.49 6.56 -4.14
N TYR A 94 14.44 5.98 -4.87
CA TYR A 94 15.70 6.63 -5.21
C TYR A 94 15.46 7.88 -6.08
N ILE A 95 14.64 7.76 -7.12
CA ILE A 95 14.32 8.89 -8.02
C ILE A 95 13.50 9.97 -7.33
N THR A 96 12.59 9.60 -6.42
CA THR A 96 11.77 10.57 -5.67
C THR A 96 12.49 11.21 -4.49
N GLY A 97 13.76 10.87 -4.23
CA GLY A 97 14.51 11.39 -3.08
C GLY A 97 14.00 10.90 -1.73
N GLN A 98 13.19 9.83 -1.72
CA GLN A 98 12.64 9.20 -0.50
C GLN A 98 13.56 8.08 0.03
N LEU A 99 14.71 7.88 -0.61
CA LEU A 99 15.74 6.97 -0.17
C LEU A 99 16.78 7.78 0.64
N GLY A 100 16.52 7.90 1.94
CA GLY A 100 17.40 8.52 2.95
C GLY A 100 17.81 7.51 4.00
#